data_AF-A0A8B8A6D5-F1
#
_entry.id   AF-A0A8B8A6D5-F1
#
_cell.length_a   1.000
_cell.length_b   1.000
_cell.length_c   1.000
_cell.angle_alpha   90.00
_cell.angle_beta   90.00
_cell.angle_gamma   90.00
#
_symmetry.space_group_name_H-M   'P 1'
#
loop_
_entity.id
_entity.type
_entity.pdbx_description
1 polymer ?
#
loop_
_entity_poly.entity_id
_entity_poly.type
_entity_poly.pdbx_seq_one_letter_code
_entity_poly.pdbx_strand_id
1 'polypeptide(L)'
;MDEDLKVIISYYHAMGLSYKEITAVLRMRHNQHYRRGPEKLTDFDVVLHTIQNEMIQKPDRSISDMFFRLKGIYGYIVRRKLVREIMQTLDPKGISDRKGNKLKRRQYISKGPNWIWHIDQYDKLSPFGIHISGCIDGFSRFVLWCEAGVSNKDPKKIASYFVKALEQAGGYPHIVRGDAGTENGIVAAMQNFLREDEEDSFSKKAFIYGKSTHNQRIERWWGILRTKCTDRWIHLFKELEKDGHFSVGNKLHVALVQYCFMNIIRTELEEVKCAWNVHRIRQQNTGDVIPGIPDLLYHVPEMLENPQCRNFIHPMETTSETFQFLQDQCNSDNDLDEDLTEALDVTCGNYKPVSVDQARALYIWLKDELEQILYN
;
A
#
# COMPACT_ATOMS: atom_id res chain seq x y z
N MET A 1 -35.77 -10.57 39.09
CA MET A 1 -35.08 -9.45 38.41
C MET A 1 -35.98 -8.25 38.60
N ASP A 2 -35.47 -7.26 39.31
CA ASP A 2 -36.20 -6.02 39.63
C ASP A 2 -36.73 -5.39 38.34
N GLU A 3 -38.00 -5.01 38.33
CA GLU A 3 -38.72 -4.62 37.10
C GLU A 3 -38.11 -3.33 36.51
N ASP A 4 -37.65 -2.44 37.39
CA ASP A 4 -36.94 -1.20 37.05
C ASP A 4 -35.58 -1.44 36.37
N LEU A 5 -34.86 -2.49 36.78
CA LEU A 5 -33.55 -2.79 36.19
C LEU A 5 -33.66 -3.23 34.72
N LYS A 6 -34.76 -3.92 34.36
CA LYS A 6 -35.00 -4.33 32.97
C LYS A 6 -35.25 -3.14 32.07
N VAL A 7 -36.04 -2.18 32.54
CA VAL A 7 -36.37 -0.95 31.79
C VAL A 7 -35.11 -0.15 31.50
N ILE A 8 -34.22 0.00 32.49
CA ILE A 8 -32.96 0.73 32.35
C ILE A 8 -32.00 0.03 31.37
N ILE A 9 -31.90 -1.31 31.44
CA ILE A 9 -31.08 -2.09 30.49
C ILE A 9 -31.59 -1.94 29.06
N SER A 10 -32.91 -2.07 28.86
CA SER A 10 -33.54 -1.92 27.54
C SER A 10 -33.34 -0.52 26.96
N TYR A 11 -33.43 0.52 27.79
CA TYR A 11 -33.16 1.89 27.40
C TYR A 11 -31.73 2.07 26.85
N TYR A 12 -30.70 1.62 27.58
CA TYR A 12 -29.32 1.76 27.10
C TYR A 12 -28.98 0.88 25.90
N HIS A 13 -29.62 -0.28 25.79
CA HIS A 13 -29.47 -1.14 24.62
C HIS A 13 -30.09 -0.50 23.37
N ALA A 14 -31.24 0.18 23.49
CA ALA A 14 -31.86 0.92 22.39
C ALA A 14 -31.00 2.10 21.91
N MET A 15 -30.16 2.66 22.79
CA MET A 15 -29.17 3.68 22.44
C MET A 15 -27.90 3.13 21.76
N GLY A 16 -27.83 1.80 21.54
CA GLY A 16 -26.71 1.17 20.83
C GLY A 16 -25.49 0.87 21.70
N LEU A 17 -25.57 0.99 23.02
CA LEU A 17 -24.47 0.64 23.91
C LEU A 17 -24.24 -0.88 23.92
N SER A 18 -22.97 -1.28 23.90
CA SER A 18 -22.58 -2.67 24.11
C SER A 18 -22.86 -3.10 25.55
N TYR A 19 -23.07 -4.40 25.77
CA TYR A 19 -23.30 -4.94 27.12
C TYR A 19 -22.17 -4.64 28.12
N LYS A 20 -20.93 -4.48 27.65
CA LYS A 20 -19.80 -4.07 28.51
C LYS A 20 -20.00 -2.64 29.01
N GLU A 21 -20.45 -1.75 28.13
CA GLU A 21 -20.76 -0.36 28.45
C GLU A 21 -22.00 -0.27 29.34
N ILE A 22 -23.07 -1.00 29.04
CA ILE A 22 -24.28 -1.05 29.89
C ILE A 22 -23.93 -1.53 31.30
N THR A 23 -23.11 -2.57 31.44
CA THR A 23 -22.67 -3.08 32.74
C THR A 23 -21.83 -2.06 33.51
N ALA A 24 -21.02 -1.27 32.79
CA ALA A 24 -20.24 -0.18 33.39
C ALA A 24 -21.16 0.98 33.84
N VAL A 25 -22.11 1.40 33.01
CA VAL A 25 -23.06 2.48 33.31
C VAL A 25 -23.98 2.12 34.48
N LEU A 26 -24.47 0.88 34.55
CA LEU A 26 -25.29 0.41 35.66
C LEU A 26 -24.54 0.45 37.00
N ARG A 27 -23.25 0.11 37.00
CA ARG A 27 -22.41 0.24 38.20
C ARG A 27 -22.16 1.70 38.58
N MET A 28 -21.84 2.54 37.60
CA MET A 28 -21.41 3.92 37.85
C MET A 28 -22.57 4.87 38.19
N ARG A 29 -23.74 4.70 37.56
CA ARG A 29 -24.85 5.67 37.67
C ARG A 29 -26.05 5.16 38.46
N HIS A 30 -26.25 3.84 38.50
CA HIS A 30 -27.42 3.24 39.15
C HIS A 30 -27.06 2.45 40.40
N ASN A 31 -25.77 2.32 40.73
CA ASN A 31 -25.24 1.49 41.81
C ASN A 31 -25.75 0.03 41.75
N GLN A 32 -25.99 -0.47 40.54
CA GLN A 32 -26.55 -1.81 40.29
C GLN A 32 -25.49 -2.74 39.73
N HIS A 33 -25.35 -3.92 40.33
CA HIS A 33 -24.47 -4.98 39.84
C HIS A 33 -25.25 -5.97 38.98
N TYR A 34 -25.17 -5.80 37.66
CA TYR A 34 -25.73 -6.74 36.70
C TYR A 34 -24.69 -7.78 36.25
N ARG A 35 -24.97 -9.06 36.51
CA ARG A 35 -24.33 -10.21 35.84
C ARG A 35 -25.41 -10.90 35.01
N ARG A 36 -25.22 -10.94 33.69
CA ARG A 36 -26.14 -11.61 32.77
C ARG A 36 -26.25 -13.09 33.14
N GLY A 37 -27.45 -13.54 33.51
CA GLY A 37 -27.77 -14.96 33.55
C GLY A 37 -27.84 -15.53 32.12
N PRO A 38 -27.87 -16.86 31.93
CA PRO A 38 -28.01 -17.43 30.60
C PRO A 38 -29.34 -16.97 29.99
N GLU A 39 -29.26 -16.17 28.95
CA GLU A 39 -30.45 -15.77 28.21
C GLU A 39 -31.05 -16.97 27.50
N LYS A 40 -32.38 -17.09 27.58
CA LYS A 40 -33.11 -18.13 26.87
C LYS A 40 -32.91 -17.91 25.37
N LEU A 41 -32.41 -18.95 24.70
CA LEU A 41 -32.21 -18.92 23.25
C LEU A 41 -33.56 -18.68 22.56
N THR A 42 -33.53 -17.92 21.47
CA THR A 42 -34.67 -17.79 20.58
C THR A 42 -35.07 -19.17 20.05
N ASP A 43 -36.38 -19.40 19.95
CA ASP A 43 -36.94 -20.67 19.49
C ASP A 43 -36.38 -21.07 18.12
N PHE A 44 -36.12 -22.36 17.95
CA PHE A 44 -35.50 -22.89 16.74
C PHE A 44 -36.32 -22.58 15.49
N ASP A 45 -37.65 -22.72 15.54
CA ASP A 45 -38.52 -22.57 14.38
C ASP A 45 -38.55 -21.12 13.90
N VAL A 46 -38.54 -20.17 14.85
CA VAL A 46 -38.45 -18.73 14.56
C VAL A 46 -37.13 -18.40 13.87
N VAL A 47 -36.02 -18.99 14.34
CA VAL A 47 -34.69 -18.77 13.75
C VAL A 47 -34.59 -19.38 12.36
N LEU A 48 -35.10 -20.61 12.18
CA LEU A 48 -35.12 -21.30 10.90
C LEU A 48 -35.92 -20.52 9.86
N HIS A 49 -37.13 -20.08 10.21
CA HIS A 49 -38.01 -19.35 9.30
C HIS A 49 -37.40 -18.01 8.88
N THR A 50 -36.79 -17.27 9.82
CA THR A 50 -36.13 -15.99 9.51
C THR A 50 -34.90 -16.18 8.62
N ILE A 51 -34.10 -17.23 8.85
CA ILE A 51 -32.97 -17.57 7.97
C ILE A 51 -33.47 -17.89 6.55
N GLN A 52 -34.54 -18.67 6.41
CA GLN A 52 -35.13 -19.00 5.11
C GLN A 52 -35.58 -17.74 4.36
N ASN A 53 -36.30 -16.84 5.03
CA ASN A 53 -36.77 -15.58 4.42
C ASN A 53 -35.61 -14.68 3.99
N GLU A 54 -34.57 -14.56 4.82
CA GLU A 54 -33.36 -13.79 4.49
C GLU A 54 -32.59 -14.39 3.30
N MET A 55 -32.57 -15.72 3.18
CA MET A 55 -31.93 -16.41 2.07
C MET A 55 -32.75 -16.33 0.77
N ILE A 56 -34.08 -16.23 0.85
CA ILE A 56 -34.92 -15.95 -0.33
C ILE A 56 -34.62 -14.54 -0.87
N GLN A 57 -34.52 -13.55 0.01
CA GLN A 57 -34.21 -12.18 -0.39
C GLN A 57 -32.77 -12.02 -0.89
N LYS A 58 -31.84 -12.74 -0.25
CA LYS A 58 -30.42 -12.68 -0.59
C LYS A 58 -29.73 -14.04 -0.38
N PRO A 59 -29.66 -14.89 -1.42
CA PRO A 59 -29.17 -16.26 -1.28
C PRO A 59 -27.66 -16.37 -0.99
N ASP A 60 -26.88 -15.34 -1.30
CA ASP A 60 -25.42 -15.31 -1.14
C ASP A 60 -24.93 -14.89 0.26
N ARG A 61 -25.83 -14.60 1.22
CA ARG A 61 -25.46 -14.13 2.58
C ARG A 61 -24.52 -15.07 3.32
N SER A 62 -23.41 -14.55 3.82
CA SER A 62 -22.46 -15.34 4.62
C SER A 62 -23.02 -15.70 6.00
N ILE A 63 -22.50 -16.76 6.63
CA ILE A 63 -22.86 -17.12 8.02
C ILE A 63 -22.57 -15.96 9.00
N SER A 64 -21.52 -15.17 8.74
CA SER A 64 -21.19 -13.99 9.54
C SER A 64 -22.25 -12.90 9.44
N ASP A 65 -22.69 -12.61 8.21
CA ASP A 65 -23.73 -11.63 7.92
C ASP A 65 -25.08 -12.08 8.50
N MET A 66 -25.48 -13.33 8.25
CA MET A 66 -26.71 -13.91 8.80
C MET A 66 -26.72 -13.84 10.34
N PHE A 67 -25.61 -14.23 10.99
CA PHE A 67 -25.49 -14.14 12.44
C PHE A 67 -25.58 -12.69 12.95
N PHE A 68 -24.98 -11.74 12.23
CA PHE A 68 -25.08 -10.32 12.55
C PHE A 68 -26.53 -9.83 12.44
N ARG A 69 -27.25 -10.20 11.38
CA ARG A 69 -28.64 -9.77 11.17
C ARG A 69 -29.59 -10.35 12.20
N LEU A 70 -29.52 -11.65 12.46
CA LEU A 70 -30.34 -12.30 13.49
C LEU A 70 -30.16 -11.62 14.85
N LYS A 71 -28.92 -11.25 15.20
CA LYS A 71 -28.63 -10.59 16.48
C LYS A 71 -28.96 -9.09 16.49
N GLY A 72 -28.54 -8.36 15.46
CA GLY A 72 -28.55 -6.89 15.43
C GLY A 72 -29.83 -6.29 14.87
N ILE A 73 -30.50 -6.95 13.94
CA ILE A 73 -31.73 -6.47 13.30
C ILE A 73 -32.94 -7.11 13.94
N TYR A 74 -32.92 -8.44 14.09
CA TYR A 74 -34.05 -9.18 14.64
C TYR A 74 -34.02 -9.34 16.17
N GLY A 75 -32.91 -8.95 16.81
CA GLY A 75 -32.76 -9.02 18.27
C GLY A 75 -32.70 -10.45 18.83
N TYR A 76 -32.44 -11.46 18.00
CA TYR A 76 -32.44 -12.86 18.41
C TYR A 76 -31.19 -13.23 19.19
N ILE A 77 -31.39 -14.14 20.15
CA ILE A 77 -30.34 -14.69 20.99
C ILE A 77 -30.06 -16.10 20.47
N VAL A 78 -29.13 -16.19 19.52
CA VAL A 78 -28.80 -17.43 18.81
C VAL A 78 -27.33 -17.78 18.93
N ARG A 79 -27.03 -19.08 18.90
CA ARG A 79 -25.65 -19.57 18.84
C ARG A 79 -25.16 -19.54 17.40
N ARG A 80 -23.94 -19.06 17.18
CA ARG A 80 -23.30 -19.05 15.85
C ARG A 80 -23.17 -20.45 15.25
N LYS A 81 -23.03 -21.48 16.10
CA LYS A 81 -23.03 -22.89 15.69
C LYS A 81 -24.38 -23.30 15.07
N LEU A 82 -25.49 -22.92 15.69
CA LEU A 82 -26.83 -23.23 15.18
C LEU A 82 -27.10 -22.57 13.82
N VAL A 83 -26.76 -21.28 13.68
CA VAL A 83 -26.89 -20.57 12.39
C VAL A 83 -26.06 -21.25 11.30
N ARG A 84 -24.84 -21.69 11.62
CA ARG A 84 -23.99 -22.44 10.69
C ARG A 84 -24.65 -23.75 10.27
N GLU A 85 -25.17 -24.52 11.22
CA GLU A 85 -25.81 -25.82 10.96
C GLU A 85 -27.04 -25.64 10.06
N ILE A 86 -27.94 -24.70 10.40
CA ILE A 86 -29.12 -24.40 9.59
C ILE A 86 -28.72 -23.99 8.16
N MET A 87 -27.78 -23.06 8.01
CA MET A 87 -27.35 -22.63 6.67
C MET A 87 -26.65 -23.74 5.88
N GLN A 88 -25.88 -24.61 6.54
CA GLN A 88 -25.26 -25.79 5.92
C GLN A 88 -26.29 -26.79 5.42
N THR A 89 -27.40 -26.94 6.13
CA THR A 89 -28.51 -27.80 5.71
C THR A 89 -29.31 -27.18 4.57
N LEU A 90 -29.57 -25.86 4.61
CA LEU A 90 -30.38 -25.16 3.60
C LEU A 90 -29.65 -24.90 2.29
N ASP A 91 -28.35 -24.60 2.33
CA ASP A 91 -27.52 -24.30 1.15
C ASP A 91 -26.15 -24.99 1.23
N PRO A 92 -26.09 -26.33 1.19
CA PRO A 92 -24.83 -27.06 1.22
C PRO A 92 -23.95 -26.73 0.01
N LYS A 93 -24.57 -26.52 -1.17
CA LYS A 93 -23.88 -26.20 -2.42
C LYS A 93 -23.27 -24.82 -2.40
N GLY A 94 -24.04 -23.76 -2.09
CA GLY A 94 -23.52 -22.40 -2.04
C GLY A 94 -22.51 -22.18 -0.91
N ILE A 95 -22.57 -22.95 0.19
CA ILE A 95 -21.48 -22.96 1.20
C ILE A 95 -20.23 -23.65 0.68
N SER A 96 -20.37 -24.76 -0.06
CA SER A 96 -19.25 -25.44 -0.71
C SER A 96 -18.59 -24.54 -1.76
N ASP A 97 -19.39 -23.88 -2.61
CA ASP A 97 -18.92 -22.94 -3.63
C ASP A 97 -18.20 -21.75 -2.99
N ARG A 98 -18.70 -21.23 -1.86
CA ARG A 98 -18.04 -20.16 -1.08
C ARG A 98 -16.75 -20.62 -0.38
N LYS A 99 -16.66 -21.89 0.03
CA LYS A 99 -15.39 -22.48 0.51
C LYS A 99 -14.39 -22.69 -0.64
N GLY A 100 -14.88 -23.02 -1.84
CA GLY A 100 -14.09 -23.17 -3.06
C GLY A 100 -13.59 -21.85 -3.65
N ASN A 101 -14.38 -20.78 -3.52
CA ASN A 101 -14.09 -19.43 -4.00
C ASN A 101 -13.27 -18.58 -3.00
N LYS A 102 -12.47 -19.20 -2.14
CA LYS A 102 -11.32 -18.47 -1.59
C LYS A 102 -10.40 -18.17 -2.77
N LEU A 103 -10.03 -16.89 -2.93
CA LEU A 103 -8.91 -16.49 -3.79
C LEU A 103 -7.74 -17.42 -3.47
N LYS A 104 -7.49 -18.40 -4.33
CA LYS A 104 -6.28 -19.22 -4.26
C LYS A 104 -5.15 -18.25 -4.58
N ARG A 105 -4.51 -17.74 -3.53
CA ARG A 105 -3.28 -16.95 -3.68
C ARG A 105 -2.31 -17.84 -4.45
N ARG A 106 -1.94 -17.38 -5.65
CA ARG A 106 -1.03 -18.11 -6.52
C ARG A 106 0.29 -18.22 -5.75
N GLN A 107 0.83 -19.43 -5.64
CA GLN A 107 2.18 -19.60 -5.13
C GLN A 107 3.12 -18.84 -6.04
N TYR A 108 3.68 -17.75 -5.52
CA TYR A 108 4.67 -16.98 -6.23
C TYR A 108 6.02 -17.64 -5.97
N ILE A 109 6.65 -18.13 -7.05
CA ILE A 109 7.95 -18.79 -6.99
C ILE A 109 8.98 -17.84 -7.59
N SER A 110 9.93 -17.40 -6.76
CA SER A 110 11.17 -16.77 -7.21
C SER A 110 12.33 -17.66 -6.77
N LYS A 111 13.33 -17.82 -7.63
CA LYS A 111 14.43 -18.78 -7.40
C LYS A 111 15.48 -18.24 -6.42
N GLY A 112 15.58 -16.93 -6.27
CA GLY A 112 16.58 -16.24 -5.45
C GLY A 112 16.50 -14.74 -5.67
N PRO A 113 17.32 -13.94 -4.96
CA PRO A 113 17.42 -12.51 -5.24
C PRO A 113 17.91 -12.26 -6.67
N ASN A 114 17.51 -11.13 -7.24
CA ASN A 114 17.80 -10.71 -8.62
C ASN A 114 17.19 -11.60 -9.71
N TRP A 115 16.39 -12.60 -9.34
CA TRP A 115 15.64 -13.39 -10.32
C TRP A 115 14.56 -12.56 -11.01
N ILE A 116 13.89 -11.69 -10.26
CA ILE A 116 12.86 -10.82 -10.81
C ILE A 116 12.69 -9.56 -9.96
N TRP A 117 12.84 -8.41 -10.60
CA TRP A 117 12.55 -7.11 -10.02
C TRP A 117 11.15 -6.66 -10.42
N HIS A 118 10.43 -6.04 -9.49
CA HIS A 118 9.06 -5.55 -9.69
C HIS A 118 9.06 -4.03 -9.62
N ILE A 119 8.79 -3.38 -10.75
CA ILE A 119 8.70 -1.93 -10.90
C ILE A 119 7.23 -1.52 -10.92
N ASP A 120 6.91 -0.43 -10.24
CA ASP A 120 5.55 0.12 -10.22
C ASP A 120 5.54 1.61 -9.82
N GLN A 121 4.42 2.27 -10.10
CA GLN A 121 4.17 3.66 -9.72
C GLN A 121 3.15 3.75 -8.60
N TYR A 122 3.34 4.72 -7.71
CA TYR A 122 2.47 4.99 -6.57
C TYR A 122 1.86 6.39 -6.69
N ASP A 123 0.59 6.44 -7.11
CA ASP A 123 -0.09 7.68 -7.49
C ASP A 123 -0.91 8.34 -6.38
N LYS A 124 -0.78 7.93 -5.11
CA LYS A 124 -1.64 8.50 -4.03
C LYS A 124 -1.35 9.97 -3.73
N LEU A 125 -0.16 10.46 -4.07
CA LEU A 125 0.21 11.88 -3.95
C LEU A 125 0.13 12.64 -5.29
N SER A 126 -0.25 11.97 -6.39
CA SER A 126 -0.38 12.59 -7.71
C SER A 126 -1.34 13.79 -7.75
N PRO A 127 -2.44 13.89 -6.97
CA PRO A 127 -3.28 15.09 -6.96
C PRO A 127 -2.54 16.35 -6.47
N PHE A 128 -1.43 16.17 -5.76
CA PHE A 128 -0.57 17.24 -5.23
C PHE A 128 0.70 17.42 -6.06
N GLY A 129 0.80 16.76 -7.23
CA GLY A 129 1.93 16.83 -8.14
C GLY A 129 3.18 16.06 -7.70
N ILE A 130 3.03 15.12 -6.77
CA ILE A 130 4.15 14.26 -6.32
C ILE A 130 3.88 12.84 -6.78
N HIS A 131 4.77 12.33 -7.63
CA HIS A 131 4.69 11.00 -8.20
C HIS A 131 5.81 10.13 -7.64
N ILE A 132 5.47 8.95 -7.12
CA ILE A 132 6.46 8.05 -6.52
C ILE A 132 6.64 6.82 -7.43
N SER A 133 7.88 6.47 -7.72
CA SER A 133 8.26 5.22 -8.40
C SER A 133 9.01 4.32 -7.43
N GLY A 134 8.80 3.01 -7.53
CA GLY A 134 9.59 2.06 -6.74
C GLY A 134 9.91 0.80 -7.48
N CYS A 135 10.89 0.09 -6.91
CA CYS A 135 11.26 -1.25 -7.34
C CYS A 135 11.58 -2.13 -6.14
N ILE A 136 11.10 -3.37 -6.18
CA ILE A 136 11.34 -4.36 -5.14
C ILE A 136 11.76 -5.70 -5.72
N ASP A 137 12.71 -6.36 -5.07
CA ASP A 137 13.09 -7.73 -5.40
C ASP A 137 11.97 -8.72 -5.05
N GLY A 138 11.70 -9.61 -6.00
CA GLY A 138 10.64 -10.61 -5.94
C GLY A 138 10.88 -11.70 -4.89
N PHE A 139 12.11 -11.97 -4.50
CA PHE A 139 12.48 -12.98 -3.52
C PHE A 139 12.65 -12.38 -2.12
N SER A 140 13.63 -11.48 -1.96
CA SER A 140 14.10 -10.94 -0.67
C SER A 140 13.20 -9.86 -0.08
N ARG A 141 12.36 -9.21 -0.90
CA ARG A 141 11.62 -7.98 -0.57
C ARG A 141 12.52 -6.77 -0.36
N PHE A 142 13.77 -6.83 -0.79
CA PHE A 142 14.66 -5.68 -0.78
C PHE A 142 14.13 -4.62 -1.73
N VAL A 143 13.95 -3.39 -1.25
CA VAL A 143 13.49 -2.26 -2.05
C VAL A 143 14.73 -1.60 -2.65
N LEU A 144 14.84 -1.65 -3.97
CA LEU A 144 15.99 -1.13 -4.71
C LEU A 144 15.92 0.39 -4.80
N TRP A 145 14.75 0.93 -5.14
CA TRP A 145 14.50 2.37 -5.13
C TRP A 145 13.06 2.68 -4.69
N CYS A 146 12.88 3.91 -4.19
CA CYS A 146 11.59 4.48 -3.82
C CYS A 146 11.70 6.01 -3.97
N GLU A 147 11.54 6.49 -5.19
CA GLU A 147 11.92 7.85 -5.60
C GLU A 147 10.69 8.70 -5.87
N ALA A 148 10.70 9.94 -5.39
CA ALA A 148 9.66 10.94 -5.67
C ALA A 148 10.11 11.93 -6.74
N GLY A 149 9.21 12.24 -7.67
CA GLY A 149 9.42 13.31 -8.63
C GLY A 149 8.15 14.06 -9.03
N VAL A 150 8.32 15.09 -9.85
CA VAL A 150 7.22 16.01 -10.26
C VAL A 150 6.24 15.41 -11.26
N SER A 151 6.64 14.35 -11.96
CA SER A 151 5.87 13.73 -13.04
C SER A 151 6.28 12.28 -13.21
N ASN A 152 5.30 11.45 -13.59
CA ASN A 152 5.50 10.06 -13.96
C ASN A 152 5.48 9.81 -15.48
N LYS A 153 5.40 10.89 -16.28
CA LYS A 153 5.23 10.84 -17.74
C LYS A 153 6.54 10.69 -18.51
N ASP A 154 7.68 11.01 -17.90
CA ASP A 154 8.98 10.89 -18.55
C ASP A 154 9.57 9.48 -18.32
N PRO A 155 9.55 8.59 -19.32
CA PRO A 155 10.14 7.26 -19.17
C PRO A 155 11.65 7.31 -18.96
N LYS A 156 12.34 8.39 -19.34
CA LYS A 156 13.79 8.54 -19.12
C LYS A 156 14.12 8.74 -17.64
N LYS A 157 13.19 9.30 -16.86
CA LYS A 157 13.36 9.42 -15.41
C LYS A 157 13.23 8.08 -14.71
N ILE A 158 12.28 7.23 -15.13
CA ILE A 158 12.17 5.86 -14.62
C ILE A 158 13.40 5.03 -15.02
N ALA A 159 13.90 5.23 -16.24
CA ALA A 159 15.15 4.63 -16.69
C ALA A 159 16.35 5.05 -15.84
N SER A 160 16.42 6.31 -15.41
CA SER A 160 17.52 6.78 -14.55
C SER A 160 17.52 6.10 -13.17
N TYR A 161 16.34 5.86 -12.58
CA TYR A 161 16.22 5.06 -11.36
C TYR A 161 16.66 3.61 -11.58
N PHE A 162 16.28 3.02 -12.71
CA PHE A 162 16.67 1.66 -13.06
C PHE A 162 18.20 1.55 -13.21
N VAL A 163 18.83 2.41 -14.00
CA VAL A 163 20.29 2.39 -14.22
C VAL A 163 21.08 2.62 -12.92
N LYS A 164 20.63 3.53 -12.05
CA LYS A 164 21.21 3.69 -10.70
C LYS A 164 21.09 2.42 -9.86
N ALA A 165 20.00 1.69 -9.98
CA ALA A 165 19.84 0.40 -9.29
C ALA A 165 20.74 -0.68 -9.87
N LEU A 166 21.00 -0.68 -11.19
CA LEU A 166 21.97 -1.60 -11.80
C LEU A 166 23.39 -1.35 -11.27
N GLU A 167 23.77 -0.07 -11.19
CA GLU A 167 25.04 0.37 -10.61
C GLU A 167 25.21 -0.14 -9.18
N GLN A 168 24.23 0.12 -8.31
CA GLN A 168 24.25 -0.30 -6.91
C GLN A 168 24.24 -1.82 -6.74
N ALA A 169 23.58 -2.55 -7.63
CA ALA A 169 23.54 -4.01 -7.62
C ALA A 169 24.79 -4.65 -8.24
N GLY A 170 25.63 -3.89 -8.95
CA GLY A 170 26.79 -4.38 -9.70
C GLY A 170 26.42 -5.20 -10.94
N GLY A 171 25.23 -4.96 -11.52
CA GLY A 171 24.70 -5.77 -12.61
C GLY A 171 23.22 -5.57 -12.87
N TYR A 172 22.63 -6.45 -13.69
CA TYR A 172 21.22 -6.41 -14.05
C TYR A 172 20.47 -7.68 -13.65
N PRO A 173 19.16 -7.59 -13.34
CA PRO A 173 18.40 -8.74 -12.89
C PRO A 173 18.15 -9.72 -14.04
N HIS A 174 17.77 -10.93 -13.67
CA HIS A 174 17.37 -11.94 -14.64
C HIS A 174 16.09 -11.51 -15.39
N ILE A 175 15.09 -10.98 -14.68
CA ILE A 175 13.81 -10.51 -15.24
C ILE A 175 13.43 -9.18 -14.58
N VAL A 176 12.77 -8.30 -15.33
CA VAL A 176 12.03 -7.17 -14.78
C VAL A 176 10.55 -7.37 -15.07
N ARG A 177 9.69 -7.03 -14.12
CA ARG A 177 8.25 -6.98 -14.28
C ARG A 177 7.75 -5.60 -13.98
N GLY A 178 6.87 -5.11 -14.84
CA GLY A 178 6.10 -3.90 -14.62
C GLY A 178 4.80 -3.94 -15.39
N ASP A 179 4.00 -2.90 -15.21
CA ASP A 179 2.76 -2.74 -15.92
C ASP A 179 3.00 -2.29 -17.37
N ALA A 180 2.01 -2.55 -18.24
CA ALA A 180 2.06 -2.25 -19.68
C ALA A 180 1.81 -0.76 -20.01
N GLY A 181 2.35 0.14 -19.19
CA GLY A 181 2.29 1.58 -19.43
C GLY A 181 3.50 2.11 -20.18
N THR A 182 3.35 3.29 -20.77
CA THR A 182 4.38 3.94 -21.57
C THR A 182 5.59 4.39 -20.75
N GLU A 183 5.38 4.63 -19.46
CA GLU A 183 6.40 5.04 -18.48
C GLU A 183 7.55 4.03 -18.33
N ASN A 184 7.27 2.73 -18.54
CA ASN A 184 8.24 1.66 -18.35
C ASN A 184 8.88 1.22 -19.68
N GLY A 185 8.51 1.85 -20.81
CA GLY A 185 8.91 1.42 -22.14
C GLY A 185 10.43 1.43 -22.35
N ILE A 186 11.13 2.44 -21.81
CA ILE A 186 12.59 2.51 -21.89
C ILE A 186 13.23 1.41 -21.05
N VAL A 187 12.79 1.20 -19.80
CA VAL A 187 13.30 0.11 -18.95
C VAL A 187 13.08 -1.25 -19.60
N ALA A 188 11.92 -1.46 -20.25
CA ALA A 188 11.65 -2.69 -20.98
C ALA A 188 12.60 -2.90 -22.16
N ALA A 189 12.90 -1.85 -22.92
CA ALA A 189 13.88 -1.90 -24.00
C ALA A 189 15.29 -2.21 -23.46
N MET A 190 15.73 -1.51 -22.41
CA MET A 190 17.03 -1.73 -21.76
C MET A 190 17.18 -3.16 -21.25
N GLN A 191 16.19 -3.68 -20.51
CA GLN A 191 16.25 -5.03 -19.95
C GLN A 191 16.29 -6.11 -21.04
N ASN A 192 15.56 -5.91 -22.16
CA ASN A 192 15.60 -6.86 -23.27
C ASN A 192 16.94 -6.81 -24.03
N PHE A 193 17.51 -5.61 -24.19
CA PHE A 193 18.83 -5.39 -24.80
C PHE A 193 19.94 -6.05 -23.97
N LEU A 194 19.95 -5.82 -22.65
CA LEU A 194 20.93 -6.44 -21.74
C LEU A 194 20.91 -7.97 -21.75
N ARG A 195 19.79 -8.56 -22.14
CA ARG A 195 19.53 -10.00 -22.15
C ARG A 195 19.47 -10.59 -23.55
N GLU A 196 19.92 -9.84 -24.57
CA GLU A 196 19.74 -10.20 -25.97
C GLU A 196 20.54 -11.44 -26.37
N ASP A 197 21.77 -11.55 -25.88
CA ASP A 197 22.73 -12.61 -26.23
C ASP A 197 22.61 -13.86 -25.35
N GLU A 198 21.69 -13.86 -24.39
CA GLU A 198 21.47 -15.00 -23.51
C GLU A 198 20.73 -16.14 -24.24
N GLU A 199 21.02 -17.39 -23.89
CA GLU A 199 20.47 -18.58 -24.58
C GLU A 199 19.23 -19.19 -23.87
N ASP A 200 18.64 -18.50 -22.90
CA ASP A 200 17.49 -19.02 -22.15
C ASP A 200 16.12 -18.56 -22.68
N SER A 201 15.05 -19.09 -22.07
CA SER A 201 13.67 -18.80 -22.47
C SER A 201 13.22 -17.34 -22.31
N PHE A 202 14.00 -16.52 -21.60
CA PHE A 202 13.73 -15.10 -21.35
C PHE A 202 14.60 -14.19 -22.20
N SER A 203 15.53 -14.73 -22.99
CA SER A 203 16.27 -13.99 -24.01
C SER A 203 15.32 -13.16 -24.87
N LYS A 204 15.66 -11.88 -25.07
CA LYS A 204 14.85 -10.88 -25.80
C LYS A 204 13.43 -10.62 -25.25
N LYS A 205 13.06 -11.23 -24.12
CA LYS A 205 11.75 -11.13 -23.44
C LYS A 205 11.91 -11.07 -21.92
N ALA A 206 12.98 -10.42 -21.48
CA ALA A 206 13.36 -10.34 -20.08
C ALA A 206 12.54 -9.29 -19.31
N PHE A 207 11.81 -8.42 -20.00
CA PHE A 207 10.75 -7.61 -19.41
C PHE A 207 9.37 -8.29 -19.54
N ILE A 208 8.74 -8.61 -18.41
CA ILE A 208 7.40 -9.20 -18.36
C ILE A 208 6.37 -8.11 -18.08
N TYR A 209 5.52 -7.84 -19.07
CA TYR A 209 4.32 -7.02 -18.88
C TYR A 209 3.26 -7.79 -18.08
N GLY A 210 2.90 -7.26 -16.92
CA GLY A 210 1.82 -7.75 -16.08
C GLY A 210 0.64 -6.78 -16.04
N LYS A 211 -0.51 -7.26 -15.56
CA LYS A 211 -1.52 -6.36 -14.97
C LYS A 211 -1.07 -6.02 -13.55
N SER A 212 -1.34 -4.82 -13.04
CA SER A 212 -1.09 -4.41 -11.64
C SER A 212 -1.42 -5.48 -10.59
N THR A 213 -2.53 -6.21 -10.77
CA THR A 213 -2.96 -7.31 -9.88
C THR A 213 -1.95 -8.48 -9.75
N HIS A 214 -1.00 -8.57 -10.68
CA HIS A 214 0.08 -9.56 -10.70
C HIS A 214 1.39 -9.03 -10.09
N ASN A 215 1.47 -7.71 -9.84
CA ASN A 215 2.61 -7.04 -9.22
C ASN A 215 2.48 -7.01 -7.69
N GLN A 216 2.11 -8.15 -7.10
CA GLN A 216 1.68 -8.22 -5.70
C GLN A 216 2.76 -7.87 -4.69
N ARG A 217 4.04 -7.91 -5.09
CA ARG A 217 5.18 -7.70 -4.19
C ARG A 217 5.33 -6.22 -3.86
N ILE A 218 5.31 -5.39 -4.88
CA ILE A 218 5.39 -3.94 -4.71
C ILE A 218 4.06 -3.37 -4.22
N GLU A 219 2.92 -3.90 -4.66
CA GLU A 219 1.60 -3.51 -4.13
C GLU A 219 1.47 -3.74 -2.61
N ARG A 220 2.03 -4.86 -2.12
CA ARG A 220 2.10 -5.08 -0.66
C ARG A 220 3.01 -4.07 0.02
N TRP A 221 4.12 -3.71 -0.61
CA TRP A 221 5.03 -2.68 -0.11
C TRP A 221 4.37 -1.30 -0.07
N TRP A 222 3.57 -0.93 -1.08
CA TRP A 222 2.75 0.28 -1.10
C TRP A 222 1.80 0.39 0.09
N GLY A 223 1.22 -0.72 0.56
CA GLY A 223 0.42 -0.72 1.79
C GLY A 223 1.24 -0.30 3.03
N ILE A 224 2.51 -0.71 3.11
CA ILE A 224 3.41 -0.31 4.20
C ILE A 224 3.85 1.13 4.02
N LEU A 225 4.29 1.52 2.82
CA LEU A 225 4.70 2.89 2.50
C LEU A 225 3.57 3.89 2.83
N ARG A 226 2.32 3.50 2.53
CA ARG A 226 1.15 4.29 2.88
C ARG A 226 1.02 4.51 4.37
N THR A 227 1.03 3.43 5.14
CA THR A 227 0.86 3.47 6.59
C THR A 227 2.02 4.19 7.30
N LYS A 228 3.25 4.10 6.76
CA LYS A 228 4.47 4.59 7.40
C LYS A 228 4.92 5.98 6.95
N CYS A 229 4.52 6.41 5.76
CA CYS A 229 4.98 7.65 5.17
C CYS A 229 3.82 8.45 4.57
N THR A 230 3.22 7.95 3.48
CA THR A 230 2.43 8.83 2.61
C THR A 230 1.06 9.20 3.17
N ASP A 231 0.49 8.46 4.13
CA ASP A 231 -0.77 8.87 4.76
C ASP A 231 -0.68 10.24 5.44
N ARG A 232 0.43 10.59 6.11
CA ARG A 232 0.53 11.91 6.76
C ARG A 232 0.59 13.05 5.76
N TRP A 233 1.29 12.84 4.64
CA TRP A 233 1.34 13.79 3.52
C TRP A 233 -0.03 13.98 2.89
N ILE A 234 -0.78 12.90 2.68
CA ILE A 234 -2.17 12.97 2.20
C ILE A 234 -3.04 13.80 3.14
N HIS A 235 -2.91 13.63 4.46
CA HIS A 235 -3.69 14.41 5.42
C HIS A 235 -3.28 15.89 5.40
N LEU A 236 -1.98 16.19 5.43
CA LEU A 236 -1.47 17.56 5.40
C LEU A 236 -1.95 18.32 4.16
N PHE A 237 -1.82 17.74 2.97
CA PHE A 237 -2.23 18.43 1.74
C PHE A 237 -3.75 18.57 1.63
N LYS A 238 -4.52 17.62 2.18
CA LYS A 238 -5.98 17.76 2.30
C LYS A 238 -6.40 18.84 3.30
N GLU A 239 -5.63 19.05 4.36
CA GLU A 239 -5.84 20.16 5.28
C GLU A 239 -5.59 21.49 4.58
N LEU A 240 -4.49 21.62 3.81
CA LEU A 240 -4.25 22.80 2.98
C LEU A 240 -5.39 23.06 1.98
N GLU A 241 -5.92 22.01 1.35
CA GLU A 241 -7.08 22.12 0.46
C GLU A 241 -8.34 22.59 1.20
N LYS A 242 -8.62 22.00 2.36
CA LYS A 242 -9.77 22.34 3.19
C LYS A 242 -9.71 23.78 3.72
N ASP A 243 -8.52 24.26 4.07
CA ASP A 243 -8.28 25.61 4.57
C ASP A 243 -8.26 26.66 3.43
N GLY A 244 -8.41 26.22 2.16
CA GLY A 244 -8.43 27.10 1.00
C GLY A 244 -7.05 27.54 0.51
N HIS A 245 -5.98 26.95 1.05
CA HIS A 245 -4.60 27.23 0.63
C HIS A 245 -4.18 26.41 -0.60
N PHE A 246 -4.79 25.26 -0.84
CA PHE A 246 -4.45 24.41 -1.99
C PHE A 246 -5.67 24.14 -2.88
N SER A 247 -5.45 24.05 -4.19
CA SER A 247 -6.48 23.78 -5.18
C SER A 247 -5.94 22.76 -6.17
N VAL A 248 -6.59 21.60 -6.26
CA VAL A 248 -6.18 20.55 -7.21
C VAL A 248 -6.23 21.10 -8.62
N GLY A 249 -5.12 20.95 -9.36
CA GLY A 249 -4.97 21.43 -10.73
C GLY A 249 -4.50 22.89 -10.87
N ASN A 250 -4.38 23.66 -9.77
CA ASN A 250 -3.70 24.95 -9.82
C ASN A 250 -2.18 24.72 -9.93
N LYS A 251 -1.60 25.16 -11.05
CA LYS A 251 -0.17 24.96 -11.36
C LYS A 251 0.75 25.65 -10.37
N LEU A 252 0.41 26.86 -9.90
CA LEU A 252 1.20 27.58 -8.90
C LEU A 252 1.21 26.82 -7.58
N HIS A 253 0.05 26.36 -7.12
CA HIS A 253 -0.05 25.63 -5.86
C HIS A 253 0.74 24.32 -5.91
N VAL A 254 0.65 23.59 -7.01
CA VAL A 254 1.41 22.34 -7.23
C VAL A 254 2.91 22.61 -7.25
N ALA A 255 3.36 23.64 -7.98
CA ALA A 255 4.78 23.98 -8.06
C ALA A 255 5.34 24.40 -6.68
N LEU A 256 4.59 25.18 -5.91
CA LEU A 256 4.97 25.55 -4.55
C LEU A 256 4.99 24.35 -3.59
N VAL A 257 4.07 23.39 -3.74
CA VAL A 257 4.11 22.13 -2.97
C VAL A 257 5.38 21.35 -3.30
N GLN A 258 5.71 21.21 -4.59
CA GLN A 258 6.93 20.53 -5.02
C GLN A 258 8.17 21.24 -4.46
N TYR A 259 8.25 22.57 -4.58
CA TYR A 259 9.37 23.34 -4.06
C TYR A 259 9.55 23.22 -2.53
N CYS A 260 8.47 23.39 -1.76
CA CYS A 260 8.56 23.43 -0.29
C CYS A 260 8.72 22.04 0.34
N PHE A 261 8.09 21.00 -0.21
CA PHE A 261 7.95 19.71 0.47
C PHE A 261 8.74 18.56 -0.19
N MET A 262 9.11 18.65 -1.47
CA MET A 262 9.69 17.50 -2.20
C MET A 262 10.96 16.96 -1.54
N ASN A 263 11.86 17.84 -1.09
CA ASN A 263 13.10 17.40 -0.45
C ASN A 263 12.85 16.64 0.86
N ILE A 264 11.93 17.13 1.70
CA ILE A 264 11.54 16.45 2.95
C ILE A 264 10.92 15.09 2.62
N ILE A 265 10.01 15.04 1.64
CA ILE A 265 9.39 13.79 1.20
C ILE A 265 10.44 12.79 0.72
N ARG A 266 11.39 13.21 -0.12
CA ARG A 266 12.48 12.36 -0.62
C ARG A 266 13.31 11.78 0.52
N THR A 267 13.72 12.62 1.48
CA THR A 267 14.46 12.16 2.66
C THR A 267 13.70 11.09 3.43
N GLU A 268 12.42 11.31 3.71
CA GLU A 268 11.62 10.35 4.47
C GLU A 268 11.30 9.06 3.71
N LEU A 269 11.15 9.13 2.38
CA LEU A 269 11.02 7.92 1.54
C LEU A 269 12.29 7.07 1.65
N GLU A 270 13.46 7.70 1.63
CA GLU A 270 14.74 7.01 1.80
C GLU A 270 14.87 6.39 3.20
N GLU A 271 14.49 7.11 4.25
CA GLU A 271 14.47 6.58 5.62
C GLU A 271 13.57 5.35 5.74
N VAL A 272 12.38 5.39 5.14
CA VAL A 272 11.42 4.28 5.16
C VAL A 272 11.92 3.09 4.35
N LYS A 273 12.58 3.34 3.21
CA LYS A 273 13.25 2.30 2.41
C LYS A 273 14.36 1.63 3.21
N CYS A 274 15.26 2.40 3.82
CA CYS A 274 16.36 1.90 4.65
C CYS A 274 15.83 1.10 5.85
N ALA A 275 14.87 1.65 6.59
CA ALA A 275 14.24 0.96 7.71
C ALA A 275 13.57 -0.34 7.30
N TRP A 276 12.93 -0.38 6.12
CA TRP A 276 12.39 -1.61 5.56
C TRP A 276 13.49 -2.59 5.16
N ASN A 277 14.56 -2.18 4.49
CA ASN A 277 15.57 -3.15 4.05
C ASN A 277 16.24 -3.88 5.23
N VAL A 278 16.34 -3.24 6.41
CA VAL A 278 16.92 -3.84 7.62
C VAL A 278 15.90 -4.49 8.58
N HIS A 279 14.59 -4.35 8.33
CA HIS A 279 13.58 -4.95 9.23
C HIS A 279 13.50 -6.48 9.07
N ARG A 280 13.09 -7.18 10.13
CA ARG A 280 12.86 -8.63 10.06
C ARG A 280 11.44 -8.95 9.62
N ILE A 281 11.30 -9.60 8.47
CA ILE A 281 10.07 -10.24 8.00
C ILE A 281 9.86 -11.54 8.77
N ARG A 282 8.69 -11.65 9.42
CA ARG A 282 8.30 -12.85 10.17
C ARG A 282 7.74 -13.93 9.24
N GLN A 283 7.92 -15.18 9.66
CA GLN A 283 7.37 -16.34 8.95
C GLN A 283 5.85 -16.25 8.86
N GLN A 284 5.31 -16.54 7.68
CA GLN A 284 3.87 -16.56 7.42
C GLN A 284 3.42 -17.97 7.05
N ASN A 285 2.25 -18.39 7.54
CA ASN A 285 1.71 -19.74 7.32
C ASN A 285 1.39 -20.04 5.84
N THR A 286 1.33 -19.02 4.98
CA THR A 286 0.98 -19.16 3.56
C THR A 286 2.15 -19.53 2.65
N GLY A 287 3.40 -19.58 3.15
CA GLY A 287 4.58 -20.01 2.38
C GLY A 287 5.07 -19.04 1.30
N ASP A 288 4.25 -18.07 0.86
CA ASP A 288 4.60 -17.10 -0.19
C ASP A 288 5.63 -16.03 0.22
N VAL A 289 6.12 -16.06 1.47
CA VAL A 289 7.07 -15.06 1.97
C VAL A 289 8.19 -15.77 2.70
N ILE A 290 9.41 -15.45 2.29
CA ILE A 290 10.62 -15.93 2.91
C ILE A 290 10.89 -15.07 4.14
N PRO A 291 10.95 -15.66 5.36
CA PRO A 291 11.29 -14.91 6.55
C PRO A 291 12.77 -14.53 6.55
N GLY A 292 13.10 -13.38 7.11
CA GLY A 292 14.47 -12.89 7.15
C GLY A 292 14.53 -11.37 7.11
N ILE A 293 15.75 -10.83 7.00
CA ILE A 293 15.98 -9.40 6.81
C ILE A 293 16.19 -9.18 5.31
N PRO A 294 15.40 -8.33 4.62
CA PRO A 294 15.49 -8.15 3.17
C PRO A 294 16.90 -7.91 2.65
N ASP A 295 17.67 -7.07 3.35
CA ASP A 295 19.07 -6.78 3.06
C ASP A 295 19.94 -8.04 3.05
N LEU A 296 19.91 -8.82 4.14
CA LEU A 296 20.65 -10.09 4.22
C LEU A 296 20.17 -11.13 3.20
N LEU A 297 18.85 -11.22 2.97
CA LEU A 297 18.28 -12.13 1.98
C LEU A 297 18.68 -11.77 0.53
N TYR A 298 19.01 -10.51 0.29
CA TYR A 298 19.41 -10.00 -1.03
C TYR A 298 20.92 -10.13 -1.26
N HIS A 299 21.72 -9.71 -0.28
CA HIS A 299 23.19 -9.67 -0.41
C HIS A 299 23.89 -10.97 0.02
N VAL A 300 23.28 -11.78 0.88
CA VAL A 300 23.85 -13.04 1.40
C VAL A 300 22.84 -14.19 1.33
N PRO A 301 22.28 -14.51 0.15
CA PRO A 301 21.28 -15.57 0.01
C PRO A 301 21.75 -16.96 0.46
N GLU A 302 23.06 -17.21 0.49
CA GLU A 302 23.69 -18.45 0.93
C GLU A 302 23.37 -18.78 2.40
N MET A 303 23.05 -17.76 3.21
CA MET A 303 22.69 -17.94 4.62
C MET A 303 21.40 -18.76 4.81
N LEU A 304 20.61 -18.95 3.75
CA LEU A 304 19.40 -19.77 3.78
C LEU A 304 19.69 -21.27 3.69
N GLU A 305 20.96 -21.66 3.49
CA GLU A 305 21.41 -23.06 3.32
C GLU A 305 20.58 -23.85 2.29
N ASN A 306 20.01 -23.14 1.31
CA ASN A 306 19.21 -23.72 0.25
C ASN A 306 20.03 -23.74 -1.05
N PRO A 307 20.48 -24.92 -1.52
CA PRO A 307 21.32 -25.03 -2.72
C PRO A 307 20.68 -24.48 -4.00
N GLN A 308 19.36 -24.35 -4.04
CA GLN A 308 18.63 -23.79 -5.19
C GLN A 308 18.49 -22.27 -5.13
N CYS A 309 18.74 -21.67 -3.96
CA CYS A 309 18.71 -20.23 -3.75
C CYS A 309 20.11 -19.65 -3.99
N ARG A 310 20.28 -18.95 -5.10
CA ARG A 310 21.50 -18.22 -5.43
C ARG A 310 21.18 -16.79 -5.86
N ASN A 311 22.19 -15.94 -5.89
CA ASN A 311 22.08 -14.64 -6.54
C ASN A 311 22.00 -14.82 -8.07
N PHE A 312 21.01 -14.19 -8.70
CA PHE A 312 20.78 -14.25 -10.16
C PHE A 312 21.14 -12.94 -10.89
N ILE A 313 21.94 -12.09 -10.26
CA ILE A 313 22.46 -10.90 -10.92
C ILE A 313 23.38 -11.29 -12.07
N HIS A 314 23.23 -10.61 -13.20
CA HIS A 314 24.15 -10.66 -14.32
C HIS A 314 25.15 -9.52 -14.17
N PRO A 315 26.45 -9.80 -13.95
CA PRO A 315 27.43 -8.75 -13.70
C PRO A 315 27.55 -7.78 -14.87
N MET A 316 27.70 -6.50 -14.56
CA MET A 316 27.96 -5.47 -15.55
C MET A 316 28.85 -4.40 -14.93
N GLU A 317 29.96 -4.08 -15.59
CA GLU A 317 30.88 -3.04 -15.14
C GLU A 317 30.32 -1.65 -15.49
N THR A 318 30.43 -0.72 -14.54
CA THR A 318 29.99 0.67 -14.74
C THR A 318 30.85 1.43 -15.75
N THR A 319 32.06 0.95 -16.03
CA THR A 319 32.96 1.50 -17.05
C THR A 319 32.72 0.95 -18.44
N SER A 320 31.79 0.01 -18.60
CA SER A 320 31.50 -0.59 -19.91
C SER A 320 30.79 0.39 -20.84
N GLU A 321 31.08 0.29 -22.15
CA GLU A 321 30.38 1.07 -23.18
C GLU A 321 28.87 0.83 -23.14
N THR A 322 28.46 -0.41 -22.81
CA THR A 322 27.05 -0.77 -22.60
C THR A 322 26.41 0.03 -21.49
N PHE A 323 27.05 0.13 -20.32
CA PHE A 323 26.49 0.88 -19.20
C PHE A 323 26.43 2.38 -19.52
N GLN A 324 27.47 2.94 -20.14
CA GLN A 324 27.47 4.34 -20.58
C GLN A 324 26.32 4.60 -21.58
N PHE A 325 26.12 3.71 -22.55
CA PHE A 325 25.00 3.81 -23.49
C PHE A 325 23.64 3.85 -22.78
N LEU A 326 23.44 3.02 -21.74
CA LEU A 326 22.22 3.05 -20.94
C LEU A 326 22.04 4.38 -20.19
N GLN A 327 23.13 4.91 -19.62
CA GLN A 327 23.11 6.22 -18.96
C GLN A 327 22.72 7.35 -19.92
N ASP A 328 23.20 7.31 -21.16
CA ASP A 328 22.89 8.32 -22.18
C ASP A 328 21.40 8.34 -22.59
N GLN A 329 20.66 7.24 -22.32
CA GLN A 329 19.21 7.18 -22.54
C GLN A 329 18.39 7.72 -21.35
N CYS A 330 19.05 8.08 -20.25
CA CYS A 330 18.40 8.52 -19.02
C CYS A 330 18.23 10.04 -18.96
N ASN A 331 17.36 10.49 -18.06
CA ASN A 331 17.27 11.89 -17.66
C ASN A 331 17.68 12.00 -16.19
N SER A 332 18.91 12.47 -15.96
CA SER A 332 19.48 12.67 -14.62
C SER A 332 19.18 14.05 -14.04
N ASP A 333 18.63 14.96 -14.84
CA ASP A 333 18.49 16.36 -14.47
C ASP A 333 17.55 16.54 -13.28
N ASN A 334 17.69 17.69 -12.63
CA ASN A 334 16.73 18.08 -11.61
C ASN A 334 15.34 18.10 -12.24
N ASP A 335 14.40 17.40 -11.63
CA ASP A 335 13.03 17.32 -12.14
C ASP A 335 12.19 18.50 -11.66
N LEU A 336 12.71 19.32 -10.74
CA LEU A 336 12.16 20.65 -10.44
C LEU A 336 12.60 21.63 -11.53
N ASP A 337 11.70 22.54 -11.89
CA ASP A 337 11.98 23.65 -12.81
C ASP A 337 13.07 24.55 -12.21
N GLU A 338 14.25 24.59 -12.86
CA GLU A 338 15.43 25.29 -12.33
C GLU A 338 15.21 26.80 -12.27
N ASP A 339 14.65 27.40 -13.31
CA ASP A 339 14.36 28.84 -13.36
C ASP A 339 13.37 29.24 -12.27
N LEU A 340 12.31 28.45 -12.08
CA LEU A 340 11.36 28.67 -11.01
C LEU A 340 12.00 28.47 -9.63
N THR A 341 12.83 27.44 -9.47
CA THR A 341 13.50 27.15 -8.21
C THR A 341 14.45 28.29 -7.82
N GLU A 342 15.22 28.81 -8.78
CA GLU A 342 16.12 29.95 -8.58
C GLU A 342 15.33 31.21 -8.21
N ALA A 343 14.23 31.50 -8.93
CA ALA A 343 13.38 32.65 -8.62
C ALA A 343 12.78 32.57 -7.20
N LEU A 344 12.31 31.39 -6.79
CA LEU A 344 11.76 31.16 -5.45
C LEU A 344 12.84 31.20 -4.37
N ASP A 345 14.05 30.71 -4.66
CA ASP A 345 15.21 30.81 -3.77
C ASP A 345 15.59 32.26 -3.52
N VAL A 346 15.64 33.10 -4.55
CA VAL A 346 15.87 34.55 -4.38
C VAL A 346 14.76 35.18 -3.54
N THR A 347 13.50 34.83 -3.82
CA THR A 347 12.32 35.39 -3.13
C THR A 347 12.33 35.07 -1.63
N CYS A 348 12.66 33.83 -1.25
CA CYS A 348 12.69 33.41 0.15
C CYS A 348 14.05 33.63 0.84
N GLY A 349 15.00 34.33 0.20
CA GLY A 349 16.33 34.57 0.77
C GLY A 349 17.16 33.29 0.96
N ASN A 350 17.02 32.34 0.05
CA ASN A 350 17.64 31.00 0.07
C ASN A 350 17.25 30.16 1.29
N TYR A 351 16.09 30.44 1.89
CA TYR A 351 15.59 29.67 3.01
C TYR A 351 15.17 28.26 2.55
N LYS A 352 15.78 27.22 3.15
CA LYS A 352 15.43 25.82 2.89
C LYS A 352 14.74 25.20 4.12
N PRO A 353 13.47 24.79 4.02
CA PRO A 353 12.77 24.21 5.15
C PRO A 353 13.34 22.82 5.46
N VAL A 354 13.59 22.55 6.75
CA VAL A 354 14.09 21.24 7.23
C VAL A 354 13.03 20.45 8.00
N SER A 355 11.89 21.07 8.30
CA SER A 355 10.75 20.43 8.96
C SER A 355 9.45 20.66 8.20
N VAL A 356 8.47 19.79 8.45
CA VAL A 356 7.13 19.88 7.85
C VAL A 356 6.45 21.22 8.18
N ASP A 357 6.59 21.71 9.42
CA ASP A 357 6.01 22.98 9.85
C ASP A 357 6.66 24.18 9.15
N GLN A 358 7.99 24.14 8.96
CA GLN A 358 8.71 25.17 8.21
C GLN A 358 8.30 25.17 6.73
N ALA A 359 8.19 24.00 6.12
CA ALA A 359 7.74 23.87 4.74
C ALA A 359 6.30 24.37 4.57
N ARG A 360 5.41 24.08 5.52
CA ARG A 360 4.04 24.61 5.53
C ARG A 360 4.02 26.13 5.65
N ALA A 361 4.80 26.70 6.56
CA ALA A 361 4.87 28.15 6.73
C ALA A 361 5.42 28.85 5.48
N LEU A 362 6.49 28.32 4.90
CA LEU A 362 7.08 28.82 3.66
C LEU A 362 6.09 28.74 2.49
N TYR A 363 5.38 27.62 2.37
CA TYR A 363 4.36 27.43 1.32
C TYR A 363 3.27 28.49 1.39
N ILE A 364 2.68 28.72 2.58
CA ILE A 364 1.62 29.72 2.76
C ILE A 364 2.14 31.12 2.44
N TRP A 365 3.32 31.46 2.96
CA TRP A 365 3.93 32.77 2.69
C TRP A 365 4.20 32.99 1.21
N LEU A 366 4.89 32.07 0.52
CA LEU A 366 5.17 32.18 -0.91
C LEU A 366 3.90 32.26 -1.74
N LYS A 367 2.87 31.48 -1.40
CA LYS A 367 1.59 31.52 -2.11
C LYS A 367 0.98 32.92 -2.00
N ASP A 368 0.87 33.46 -0.79
CA ASP A 368 0.19 34.73 -0.56
C ASP A 368 0.96 35.91 -1.18
N GLU A 369 2.30 35.89 -1.17
CA GLU A 369 3.14 36.88 -1.88
C GLU A 369 2.96 36.80 -3.40
N LEU A 370 3.00 35.59 -3.98
CA LEU A 370 2.91 35.42 -5.43
C LEU A 370 1.50 35.68 -5.97
N GLU A 371 0.46 35.32 -5.22
CA GLU A 371 -0.91 35.67 -5.58
C GLU A 371 -1.13 37.19 -5.53
N GLN A 372 -0.54 37.91 -4.57
CA GLN A 372 -0.59 39.37 -4.56
C GLN A 372 0.10 39.99 -5.79
N ILE A 373 1.17 39.38 -6.31
CA ILE A 373 1.87 39.87 -7.51
C ILE A 373 1.08 39.55 -8.79
N LEU A 374 0.38 38.42 -8.83
CA LEU A 374 -0.36 37.97 -10.02
C LEU A 374 -1.75 38.58 -10.15
N TYR A 375 -2.37 38.98 -9.03
CA TYR A 375 -3.75 39.47 -8.98
C TYR A 375 -3.89 40.95 -8.58
N ASN A 376 -2.78 41.66 -8.30
CA ASN A 376 -2.71 43.12 -8.31
C ASN A 376 -1.95 43.59 -9.55
#